data_AF-A0A1H3I4S1-F1
#
_entry.id   AF-A0A1H3I4S1-F1
#
_cell.length_a   1.000
_cell.length_b   1.000
_cell.length_c   1.000
_cell.angle_alpha   90.00
_cell.angle_beta   90.00
_cell.angle_gamma   90.00
#
_symmetry.space_group_name_H-M   'P 1'
#
loop_
_entity.id
_entity.type
_entity.pdbx_description
1 polymer ?
#
loop_
_entity_poly.entity_id
_entity_poly.type
_entity_poly.pdbx_seq_one_letter_code
_entity_poly.pdbx_strand_id
1 'polypeptide(L)' 'MTHDPAAHHGEQPAPEDATEAVVPYMPVILPLAGAVLMFLLAFIAVNMA' A
#
# COMPACT_ATOMS: atom_id res chain seq x y z
N MET A 1 35.60 7.90 -27.78
CA MET A 1 34.52 8.86 -27.43
C MET A 1 34.33 8.85 -25.92
N THR A 2 34.25 10.05 -25.37
CA THR A 2 34.18 10.44 -23.96
C THR A 2 33.05 9.75 -23.20
N HIS A 3 33.36 9.21 -22.01
CA HIS A 3 32.36 9.04 -20.97
C HIS A 3 32.04 10.44 -20.45
N ASP A 4 30.77 10.82 -20.51
CA ASP A 4 30.28 12.11 -20.01
C ASP A 4 29.93 11.96 -18.51
N PRO A 5 30.66 12.60 -17.58
CA PRO A 5 30.40 12.49 -16.15
C PRO A 5 29.39 13.54 -15.65
N ALA A 6 28.50 14.05 -16.53
CA ALA A 6 27.68 15.23 -16.25
C ALA A 6 26.16 14.99 -16.36
N ALA A 7 25.71 13.73 -16.38
CA ALA A 7 24.30 13.41 -16.13
C ALA A 7 24.08 13.08 -14.64
N HIS A 8 24.51 13.98 -13.76
CA HIS A 8 23.95 14.07 -12.43
C HIS A 8 22.49 14.49 -12.60
N HIS A 9 21.63 13.50 -12.82
CA HIS A 9 20.21 13.60 -12.54
C HIS A 9 20.15 14.15 -11.12
N GLY A 10 19.66 15.39 -10.98
CA GLY A 10 19.50 16.01 -9.68
C GLY A 10 18.82 15.01 -8.76
N GLU A 11 19.33 14.90 -7.53
CA GLU A 11 18.81 14.06 -6.46
C GLU A 11 17.42 14.59 -6.04
N GLN A 12 16.48 14.59 -6.98
CA GLN A 12 15.08 14.81 -6.72
C GLN A 12 14.66 13.52 -6.00
N PRO A 13 14.19 13.61 -4.74
CA PRO A 13 13.73 12.41 -4.04
C PRO A 13 12.74 11.70 -4.95
N ALA A 14 13.08 10.46 -5.34
CA ALA A 14 12.20 9.65 -6.15
C ALA A 14 10.83 9.63 -5.44
N PRO A 15 9.72 9.85 -6.16
CA PRO A 15 8.40 9.86 -5.54
C PRO A 15 8.23 8.58 -4.74
N GLU A 16 7.90 8.70 -3.44
CA GLU A 16 7.74 7.55 -2.57
C GLU A 16 6.69 6.61 -3.18
N ASP A 17 7.10 5.38 -3.49
CA ASP A 17 6.19 4.38 -4.03
C ASP A 17 5.22 3.97 -2.92
N ALA A 18 3.96 4.36 -3.09
CA ALA A 18 2.89 4.05 -2.15
C ALA A 18 2.76 2.54 -1.89
N THR A 19 3.16 1.71 -2.85
CA THR A 19 3.16 0.25 -2.71
C THR A 19 4.22 -0.19 -1.69
N GLU A 20 5.46 0.30 -1.83
CA GLU A 20 6.58 -0.03 -0.94
C GLU A 20 6.32 0.41 0.50
N ALA A 21 5.62 1.54 0.68
CA ALA A 21 5.20 2.03 2.00
C ALA A 21 4.14 1.13 2.68
N VAL A 22 3.28 0.46 1.91
CA VAL A 22 2.19 -0.40 2.42
C VAL A 22 2.66 -1.84 2.69
N VAL A 23 3.66 -2.32 1.94
CA VAL A 23 4.17 -3.70 2.02
C VAL A 23 4.47 -4.18 3.46
N PRO A 24 5.17 -3.40 4.32
CA PRO A 24 5.45 -3.82 5.70
C PRO A 24 4.20 -4.04 6.55
N TYR A 25 3.08 -3.40 6.20
CA TYR A 25 1.82 -3.47 6.95
C TYR A 25 0.85 -4.54 6.43
N MET A 26 1.13 -5.18 5.28
CA MET A 26 0.27 -6.23 4.71
C MET A 26 -0.12 -7.33 5.72
N PRO A 27 0.77 -7.84 6.59
CA PRO A 27 0.40 -8.86 7.57
C PRO A 27 -0.69 -8.42 8.55
N VAL A 28 -0.88 -7.11 8.75
CA VAL A 28 -1.85 -6.53 9.67
C VAL A 28 -3.10 -6.06 8.91
N ILE A 29 -2.90 -5.42 7.75
CA ILE A 29 -3.99 -4.88 6.93
C ILE A 29 -4.89 -6.01 6.40
N LEU A 30 -4.32 -7.14 5.95
CA LEU A 30 -5.10 -8.25 5.39
C LEU A 30 -6.06 -8.87 6.44
N PRO A 31 -5.62 -9.24 7.66
CA PRO A 31 -6.53 -9.68 8.70
C PRO A 31 -7.57 -8.63 9.11
N LEU A 32 -7.19 -7.35 9.24
CA LEU A 32 -8.12 -6.29 9.62
C LEU A 32 -9.20 -6.08 8.56
N ALA A 33 -8.82 -6.02 7.28
CA ALA A 33 -9.77 -5.92 6.17
C ALA A 33 -10.71 -7.14 6.17
N GLY A 34 -10.18 -8.35 6.35
CA GLY A 34 -10.99 -9.56 6.48
C GLY A 34 -11.98 -9.49 7.65
N ALA A 35 -11.53 -9.05 8.83
CA ALA A 35 -12.38 -8.89 10.01
C ALA A 35 -13.49 -7.87 9.78
N VAL A 36 -13.17 -6.74 9.14
CA VAL A 36 -14.14 -5.73 8.74
C VAL A 36 -15.16 -6.37 7.78
N LEU A 37 -14.73 -7.02 6.70
CA LEU A 37 -15.65 -7.69 5.77
C LEU A 37 -16.58 -8.69 6.47
N MET A 38 -16.06 -9.55 7.36
CA MET A 38 -16.86 -10.50 8.13
C MET A 38 -17.87 -9.81 9.05
N PHE A 39 -17.44 -8.72 9.73
CA PHE A 39 -18.32 -7.92 10.56
C PHE A 39 -19.45 -7.28 9.73
N LEU A 40 -19.14 -6.72 8.56
CA LEU A 40 -20.16 -6.16 7.67
C LEU A 40 -21.17 -7.24 7.25
N LEU A 41 -20.70 -8.43 6.87
CA LEU A 41 -21.57 -9.55 6.50
C LEU A 41 -22.48 -9.99 7.66
N ALA A 42 -21.92 -10.12 8.86
CA ALA A 42 -22.68 -10.45 10.06
C ALA A 42 -23.71 -9.36 10.40
N PHE A 43 -23.32 -8.09 10.29
CA PHE A 43 -24.22 -6.95 10.51
C PHE A 43 -25.40 -6.98 9.54
N ILE A 44 -25.16 -7.19 8.24
CA ILE A 44 -26.25 -7.29 7.25
C ILE A 44 -27.18 -8.46 7.59
N ALA A 45 -26.63 -9.61 7.97
CA ALA A 45 -27.43 -10.78 8.35
C ALA A 45 -28.37 -10.50 9.54
N VAL A 46 -27.93 -9.72 10.53
CA VAL A 46 -28.76 -9.34 11.68
C VAL A 46 -29.87 -8.36 11.27
N ASN A 47 -29.57 -7.38 10.42
CA ASN A 47 -30.53 -6.32 10.07
C ASN A 47 -31.56 -6.73 9.01
N MET A 48 -31.38 -7.87 8.34
CA MET A 48 -32.31 -8.40 7.34
C MET A 48 -33.30 -9.44 7.92
N ALA A 49 -33.16 -9.79 9.20
CA ALA A 49 -34.05 -10.70 9.90
C ALA A 49 -35.38 -10.05 10.28
#